data_AF-A0A2D6SZY3-F1
#
_entry.id   AF-A0A2D6SZY3-F1
#
_cell.length_a   1.000
_cell.length_b   1.000
_cell.length_c   1.000
_cell.angle_alpha   90.00
_cell.angle_beta   90.00
_cell.angle_gamma   90.00
#
_symmetry.space_group_name_H-M   'P 1'
#
loop_
_entity.id
_entity.type
_entity.pdbx_description
1 polymer ?
#
loop_
_entity_poly.entity_id
_entity_poly.type
_entity_poly.pdbx_seq_one_letter_code
_entity_poly.pdbx_strand_id
1 'polypeptide(L)'
;MLTAEESLEFILNQVEKLGDGDKPHERAAYRALMHLTQRWAEPTDRFIDDGLEMAERIGQDMADVQRHFADLQHAYMKALFGDASD
;
A
#
# COMPACT_ATOMS: atom_id res chain seq x y z
N MET A 1 12.10 13.88 12.73
CA MET A 1 11.94 13.05 11.53
C MET A 1 12.01 11.63 12.03
N LEU A 2 11.00 10.80 11.75
CA LEU A 2 11.00 9.41 12.22
C LEU A 2 12.19 8.68 11.58
N THR A 3 12.81 7.75 12.31
CA THR A 3 13.73 6.78 11.69
C THR A 3 12.94 5.91 10.71
N ALA A 4 13.65 5.19 9.85
CA ALA A 4 12.97 4.29 8.93
C ALA A 4 12.25 3.14 9.65
N GLU A 5 12.80 2.65 10.77
CA GLU A 5 12.13 1.69 11.65
C GLU A 5 10.86 2.28 12.29
N GLU A 6 10.94 3.51 12.82
CA GLU A 6 9.78 4.20 13.39
C GLU A 6 8.70 4.48 12.31
N SER A 7 9.12 4.75 11.08
CA SER A 7 8.23 4.97 9.93
C SER A 7 7.56 3.67 9.50
N LEU A 8 8.29 2.55 9.50
CA LEU A 8 7.75 1.23 9.25
C LEU A 8 6.74 0.87 10.33
N GLU A 9 7.11 0.97 11.61
CA GLU A 9 6.21 0.70 12.74
C GLU A 9 4.94 1.56 12.67
N PHE A 10 5.07 2.84 12.34
CA PHE A 10 3.93 3.72 12.13
C PHE A 10 2.98 3.18 11.04
N ILE A 11 3.49 2.79 9.88
CA ILE A 11 2.68 2.29 8.76
C ILE A 11 2.06 0.93 9.11
N LEU A 12 2.81 0.02 9.75
CA LEU A 12 2.29 -1.28 10.19
C LEU A 12 1.09 -1.08 11.13
N ASN A 13 1.19 -0.17 12.10
CA ASN A 13 0.09 0.18 13.00
C ASN A 13 -1.14 0.75 12.26
N GLN A 14 -0.95 1.49 11.16
CA GLN A 14 -2.09 1.95 10.35
C GLN A 14 -2.74 0.80 9.57
N VAL A 15 -1.94 -0.13 9.05
CA VAL A 15 -2.46 -1.32 8.36
C VAL A 15 -3.23 -2.21 9.33
N GLU A 16 -2.72 -2.46 10.53
CA GLU A 16 -3.40 -3.27 11.55
C GLU A 16 -4.77 -2.70 11.94
N LYS A 17 -4.89 -1.37 12.09
CA LYS A 17 -6.18 -0.70 12.35
C LYS A 17 -7.23 -0.98 11.29
N LEU A 18 -6.84 -1.24 10.04
CA LEU A 18 -7.77 -1.64 8.98
C LEU A 18 -8.31 -3.05 9.21
N GLY A 19 -7.51 -3.94 9.82
CA GLY A 19 -7.90 -5.31 10.17
C GLY A 19 -8.94 -5.36 11.28
N ASP A 20 -8.82 -4.45 12.25
CA ASP A 20 -9.76 -4.27 13.36
C ASP A 20 -11.03 -3.50 12.96
N GLY A 21 -11.10 -2.99 11.72
CA GLY A 21 -12.23 -2.23 11.21
C GLY A 21 -13.51 -3.07 11.04
N ASP A 22 -14.65 -2.48 11.41
CA ASP A 22 -15.95 -3.13 11.31
C ASP A 22 -16.43 -3.25 9.85
N LYS A 23 -15.93 -2.41 8.94
CA LYS A 23 -16.45 -2.36 7.57
C LYS A 23 -15.78 -3.40 6.67
N PRO A 24 -16.53 -3.98 5.70
CA PRO A 24 -15.96 -4.94 4.76
C PRO A 24 -14.76 -4.41 3.95
N HIS A 25 -14.77 -3.12 3.58
CA HIS A 25 -13.68 -2.52 2.80
C HIS A 25 -12.41 -2.28 3.63
N GLU A 26 -12.54 -2.02 4.94
CA GLU A 26 -11.39 -1.90 5.85
C GLU A 26 -10.65 -3.24 5.92
N ARG A 27 -11.40 -4.33 6.16
CA ARG A 27 -10.86 -5.70 6.14
C ARG A 27 -10.29 -6.12 4.78
N ALA A 28 -10.89 -5.68 3.68
CA ALA A 28 -10.37 -5.93 2.35
C ALA A 28 -9.05 -5.19 2.10
N ALA A 29 -8.96 -3.93 2.53
CA ALA A 29 -7.73 -3.14 2.45
C ALA A 29 -6.61 -3.75 3.29
N TYR A 30 -6.91 -4.17 4.53
CA TYR A 30 -5.96 -4.90 5.38
C TYR A 30 -5.39 -6.13 4.66
N ARG A 31 -6.25 -7.00 4.13
CA ARG A 31 -5.83 -8.21 3.41
C ARG A 31 -4.96 -7.90 2.20
N ALA A 32 -5.26 -6.84 1.46
CA ALA A 32 -4.47 -6.42 0.31
C ALA A 32 -3.08 -5.90 0.73
N LEU A 33 -3.01 -5.11 1.81
CA LEU A 33 -1.78 -4.47 2.27
C LEU A 33 -0.87 -5.42 3.07
N MET A 34 -1.42 -6.45 3.71
CA MET A 34 -0.66 -7.42 4.52
C MET A 34 0.47 -8.12 3.74
N HIS A 35 0.33 -8.28 2.43
CA HIS A 35 1.39 -8.87 1.60
C HIS A 35 2.57 -7.91 1.39
N LEU A 36 2.33 -6.60 1.36
CA LEU A 36 3.37 -5.59 1.24
C LEU A 36 4.11 -5.40 2.57
N THR A 37 3.40 -5.46 3.68
CA THR A 37 4.00 -5.30 5.01
C THR A 37 5.02 -6.40 5.33
N GLN A 38 4.80 -7.64 4.86
CA GLN A 38 5.77 -8.73 4.96
C GLN A 38 7.08 -8.38 4.24
N ARG A 39 6.99 -7.89 3.00
CA ARG A 39 8.15 -7.46 2.21
C ARG A 39 8.85 -6.24 2.81
N TRP A 40 8.12 -5.34 3.46
CA TRP A 40 8.73 -4.17 4.10
C TRP A 40 9.57 -4.55 5.32
N ALA A 41 9.19 -5.60 6.04
CA ALA A 41 9.90 -6.13 7.20
C ALA A 41 11.09 -7.04 6.87
N GLU A 42 11.34 -7.37 5.59
CA GLU A 42 12.48 -8.19 5.20
C GLU A 42 13.81 -7.41 5.37
N PRO A 43 14.83 -8.02 6.03
CA PRO A 43 16.17 -7.43 6.11
C PRO A 43 16.80 -7.25 4.72
N THR A 44 17.40 -6.10 4.47
CA THR A 44 18.20 -5.85 3.26
C THR A 44 19.66 -6.23 3.50
N ASP A 45 20.20 -7.17 2.72
CA ASP A 45 21.59 -7.65 2.83
C ASP A 45 22.66 -6.63 2.34
N ARG A 46 22.37 -5.32 2.29
CA ARG A 46 23.22 -4.31 1.64
C ARG A 46 23.77 -3.30 2.64
N PHE A 47 25.07 -3.00 2.52
CA PHE A 47 25.82 -1.96 3.25
C PHE A 47 25.40 -0.50 2.92
N ILE A 48 24.17 -0.29 2.46
CA ILE A 48 23.57 1.05 2.26
C ILE A 48 22.92 1.43 3.60
N ASP A 49 22.67 2.72 3.83
CA ASP A 49 21.85 3.16 4.97
C ASP A 49 20.48 2.46 4.90
N ASP A 50 20.34 1.36 5.64
CA ASP A 50 19.21 0.41 5.61
C ASP A 50 17.87 1.12 5.73
N GLY A 51 17.87 2.27 6.41
CA GLY A 51 16.67 3.07 6.57
C GLY A 51 16.21 3.78 5.29
N LEU A 52 17.14 4.28 4.46
CA LEU A 52 16.77 4.97 3.22
C LEU A 52 16.22 3.98 2.18
N GLU A 53 16.85 2.82 2.01
CA GLU A 53 16.40 1.79 1.06
C GLU A 53 15.01 1.24 1.45
N MET A 54 14.77 1.05 2.75
CA MET A 54 13.45 0.66 3.26
C MET A 54 12.39 1.74 3.01
N ALA A 55 12.69 3.00 3.30
CA ALA A 55 11.76 4.11 3.06
C ALA A 55 11.41 4.28 1.58
N GLU A 56 12.40 4.18 0.68
CA GLU A 56 12.18 4.23 -0.77
C GLU A 56 11.31 3.08 -1.25
N ARG A 57 11.57 1.86 -0.79
CA ARG A 57 10.77 0.66 -1.12
C ARG A 57 9.30 0.84 -0.72
N ILE A 58 9.05 1.26 0.52
CA ILE A 58 7.70 1.51 1.02
C ILE A 58 7.00 2.60 0.19
N GLY A 59 7.71 3.69 -0.10
CA GLY A 59 7.18 4.80 -0.91
C GLY A 59 6.81 4.36 -2.34
N GLN A 60 7.66 3.58 -3.00
CA GLN A 60 7.41 3.05 -4.34
C GLN A 60 6.20 2.12 -4.35
N ASP A 61 6.12 1.18 -3.42
CA ASP A 61 5.00 0.22 -3.34
C ASP A 61 3.66 0.92 -3.15
N MET A 62 3.60 1.94 -2.28
CA MET A 62 2.38 2.72 -2.07
C MET A 62 1.96 3.49 -3.32
N ALA A 63 2.92 4.07 -4.06
CA ALA A 63 2.65 4.77 -5.30
C ALA A 63 2.10 3.84 -6.39
N ASP A 64 2.67 2.64 -6.51
CA ASP A 64 2.23 1.63 -7.48
C ASP A 64 0.83 1.11 -7.15
N VAL A 65 0.54 0.84 -5.88
CA VAL A 65 -0.80 0.46 -5.42
C VAL A 65 -1.82 1.54 -5.74
N GLN A 66 -1.50 2.81 -5.44
CA GLN A 66 -2.38 3.95 -5.74
C GLN A 66 -2.66 4.04 -7.25
N ARG A 67 -1.65 3.86 -8.08
CA ARG A 67 -1.80 3.85 -9.54
C ARG A 67 -2.74 2.74 -10.00
N HIS A 68 -2.54 1.51 -9.53
CA HIS A 68 -3.40 0.38 -9.90
C HIS A 68 -4.86 0.58 -9.46
N PHE A 69 -5.10 1.19 -8.30
CA PHE A 69 -6.46 1.55 -7.89
C PHE A 69 -7.09 2.61 -8.81
N ALA A 70 -6.32 3.63 -9.21
CA ALA A 70 -6.80 4.64 -10.16
C ALA A 70 -7.16 4.01 -11.52
N ASP A 71 -6.33 3.10 -12.02
CA ASP A 71 -6.58 2.37 -13.28
C ASP A 71 -7.88 1.53 -13.19
N LEU A 72 -8.11 0.84 -12.06
CA LEU A 72 -9.34 0.09 -11.83
C LEU A 72 -10.57 0.99 -11.73
N GLN A 73 -10.47 2.12 -11.04
CA GLN A 73 -11.56 3.11 -10.97
C GLN A 73 -11.89 3.64 -12.36
N HIS A 74 -10.87 3.98 -13.16
CA HIS A 74 -11.05 4.44 -14.53
C HIS A 74 -11.75 3.37 -15.39
N ALA A 75 -11.27 2.13 -15.35
CA ALA A 75 -11.86 1.02 -16.09
C ALA A 75 -13.32 0.76 -15.69
N TYR A 76 -13.63 0.81 -14.39
CA TYR A 76 -14.99 0.65 -13.88
C TYR A 76 -15.93 1.77 -14.34
N MET A 77 -15.50 3.03 -14.25
CA MET A 77 -16.28 4.17 -14.73
C MET A 77 -16.51 4.09 -16.23
N LYS A 78 -15.50 3.68 -17.00
CA LYS A 78 -15.65 3.42 -18.43
C LYS A 78 -16.67 2.31 -18.70
N ALA A 79 -16.67 1.21 -17.93
CA ALA A 79 -17.65 0.15 -18.10
C ALA A 79 -19.09 0.59 -17.78
N LEU A 80 -19.28 1.47 -16.79
CA LEU A 80 -20.61 1.98 -16.43
C LEU A 80 -21.17 3.05 -17.37
N PHE A 81 -20.29 3.89 -17.94
CA PHE A 81 -20.70 5.11 -18.66
C PHE A 81 -20.16 5.21 -20.09
N GLY A 82 -19.28 4.31 -20.51
CA GLY A 82 -18.55 4.35 -21.77
C GLY A 82 -19.20 3.62 -22.95
N ASP A 83 -20.33 2.96 -22.75
CA ASP A 83 -21.17 2.37 -23.83
C ASP A 83 -22.30 3.32 -24.28
N ALA A 84 -22.20 4.62 -23.97
CA ALA A 84 -23.02 5.65 -24.61
C ALA A 84 -22.24 6.29 -25.76
N SER A 85 -22.04 5.53 -26.84
CA SER A 85 -21.57 6.08 -28.12
C SER A 85 -22.20 5.27 -29.26
N ASP A 86 -23.24 5.84 -29.85
CA ASP A 86 -23.62 5.63 -31.27
C ASP A 86 -22.49 6.17 -32.19
#